data_AF-F3GI76-F1
#
_entry.id   AF-F3GI76-F1
#
_cell.length_a   1.000
_cell.length_b   1.000
_cell.length_c   1.000
_cell.angle_alpha   90.00
_cell.angle_beta   90.00
_cell.angle_gamma   90.00
#
_symmetry.space_group_name_H-M   'P 1'
#
loop_
_entity.id
_entity.type
_entity.pdbx_description
1 polymer ?
#
loop_
_entity_poly.entity_id
_entity_poly.type
_entity_poly.pdbx_seq_one_letter_code
_entity_poly.pdbx_strand_id
1 'polypeptide(L)'
;MSRKQQLLKRHRRNKRLALLGGLLLLIAVGVLVAWWLAPLLAVCAWVAHEAWFADHLFYSPSDDYQYTFAAESEVPGVRLDGGTLLIDPAVQLNGDETLILALTVKSTWLGRFLDPVVELQGQGLNDQQAFERGVCGVRYLNLTGLGEPLAAGVLKLRGRCCRLAGTPRLWLFRQPDARKQRVMVIAPHADDAELAAFGLYSQAEEAWIITL
;
A
#
# COMPACT_ATOMS: atom_id res chain seq x y z
N MET A 1 14.26 -13.85 -22.12
CA MET A 1 13.70 -12.49 -21.90
C MET A 1 13.00 -12.50 -20.55
N SER A 2 13.44 -11.64 -19.61
CA SER A 2 12.84 -11.54 -18.27
C SER A 2 11.37 -11.08 -18.35
N ARG A 3 10.49 -11.53 -17.44
CA ARG A 3 9.06 -11.15 -17.35
C ARG A 3 8.86 -9.63 -17.44
N LYS A 4 9.75 -8.86 -16.81
CA LYS A 4 9.80 -7.39 -16.88
C LYS A 4 9.96 -6.86 -18.31
N GLN A 5 10.84 -7.46 -19.11
CA GLN A 5 11.10 -7.03 -20.49
C GLN A 5 9.88 -7.27 -21.41
N GLN A 6 9.15 -8.36 -21.20
CA GLN A 6 7.92 -8.65 -21.94
C GLN A 6 6.81 -7.63 -21.61
N LEU A 7 6.63 -7.32 -20.32
CA LEU A 7 5.66 -6.31 -19.86
C LEU A 7 5.99 -4.93 -20.46
N LEU A 8 7.25 -4.50 -20.42
CA LEU A 8 7.68 -3.23 -21.01
C LEU A 8 7.50 -3.18 -22.53
N LYS A 9 7.72 -4.28 -23.25
CA LYS A 9 7.50 -4.33 -24.71
C LYS A 9 6.02 -4.18 -25.04
N ARG A 10 5.14 -4.88 -24.30
CA ARG A 10 3.67 -4.76 -24.47
C ARG A 10 3.18 -3.36 -24.13
N HIS A 11 3.65 -2.79 -23.02
CA HIS A 11 3.28 -1.44 -22.60
C HIS A 11 3.68 -0.39 -23.64
N ARG A 12 4.94 -0.42 -24.12
CA ARG A 12 5.41 0.51 -25.17
C ARG A 12 4.63 0.37 -26.48
N ARG A 13 4.30 -0.85 -26.89
CA ARG A 13 3.48 -1.09 -28.10
C ARG A 13 2.09 -0.48 -27.96
N ASN A 14 1.41 -0.75 -26.86
CA ASN A 14 0.08 -0.21 -26.61
C ASN A 14 0.10 1.31 -26.50
N LYS A 15 1.13 1.89 -25.86
CA LYS A 15 1.33 3.35 -25.79
C LYS A 15 1.47 3.97 -27.19
N ARG A 16 2.26 3.35 -28.09
CA ARG A 16 2.39 3.82 -29.48
C ARG A 16 1.06 3.76 -30.24
N LEU A 17 0.32 2.66 -30.13
CA LEU A 17 -0.98 2.52 -30.78
C LEU A 17 -1.99 3.55 -30.28
N ALA A 18 -2.03 3.79 -28.96
CA ALA A 18 -2.89 4.81 -28.36
C ALA A 18 -2.52 6.22 -28.84
N LEU A 19 -1.23 6.56 -28.91
CA LEU A 19 -0.77 7.85 -29.42
C LEU A 19 -1.12 8.06 -30.90
N LEU A 20 -0.96 7.03 -31.74
CA LEU A 20 -1.36 7.09 -33.15
C LEU A 20 -2.87 7.30 -33.31
N GLY A 21 -3.68 6.57 -32.54
CA GLY A 21 -5.14 6.74 -32.52
C GLY A 21 -5.56 8.14 -32.07
N GLY A 22 -4.93 8.65 -31.00
CA GLY A 22 -5.17 10.01 -30.51
C GLY A 22 -4.81 11.09 -31.53
N LEU A 23 -3.69 10.93 -32.24
CA LEU A 23 -3.28 11.86 -33.31
C LEU A 23 -4.29 11.89 -34.46
N LEU A 24 -4.74 10.73 -34.94
CA LEU A 24 -5.74 10.64 -36.00
C LEU A 24 -7.07 11.29 -35.58
N LEU A 25 -7.48 11.09 -34.32
CA LEU A 25 -8.68 11.72 -33.76
C LEU A 25 -8.55 13.26 -33.74
N LEU A 26 -7.41 13.79 -33.30
CA LEU A 26 -7.17 15.24 -33.28
C LEU A 26 -7.22 15.85 -34.68
N ILE A 27 -6.64 15.18 -35.68
CA ILE A 27 -6.71 15.61 -37.09
C ILE A 27 -8.15 15.60 -37.59
N ALA A 28 -8.90 14.52 -37.34
CA ALA A 28 -10.28 14.40 -37.76
C ALA A 28 -11.17 15.50 -37.14
N VAL A 29 -11.02 15.79 -35.84
CA VAL A 29 -11.76 16.88 -35.17
C VAL A 29 -11.37 18.25 -35.73
N GLY A 30 -10.08 18.47 -35.97
CA GLY A 30 -9.57 19.72 -36.54
C GLY A 30 -10.12 20.01 -37.94
N VAL A 31 -10.29 18.97 -38.77
CA VAL A 31 -10.80 19.10 -40.15
C VAL A 31 -12.33 19.12 -40.21
N LEU A 32 -13.00 18.24 -39.46
CA LEU A 32 -14.45 18.00 -39.61
C LEU A 32 -15.32 18.86 -38.69
N VAL A 33 -14.76 19.42 -37.61
CA VAL A 33 -15.54 20.16 -36.60
C VAL A 33 -15.06 21.61 -36.51
N ALA A 34 -13.85 21.83 -35.97
CA ALA A 34 -13.24 23.14 -35.88
C ALA A 34 -11.74 23.01 -35.59
N TRP A 35 -10.92 23.77 -36.30
CA TRP A 35 -9.47 23.69 -36.20
C TRP A 35 -8.94 24.02 -34.79
N TRP A 36 -9.59 24.94 -34.06
CA TRP A 36 -9.16 25.39 -32.73
C TRP A 36 -9.43 24.35 -31.62
N LEU A 37 -10.32 23.38 -31.87
CA LEU A 37 -10.55 22.28 -30.92
C LEU A 37 -9.35 21.35 -30.83
N ALA A 38 -8.56 21.19 -31.90
CA ALA A 38 -7.39 20.33 -31.91
C ALA A 38 -6.33 20.72 -30.86
N PRO A 39 -5.85 21.99 -30.78
CA PRO A 39 -4.89 22.38 -29.74
C PRO A 39 -5.48 22.30 -28.32
N LEU A 40 -6.76 22.64 -28.13
CA LEU A 40 -7.42 22.53 -26.82
C LEU A 40 -7.50 21.07 -26.35
N LEU A 41 -7.94 20.16 -27.22
CA LEU A 41 -7.99 18.73 -26.93
C LEU A 41 -6.60 18.13 -26.72
N ALA A 42 -5.57 18.62 -27.43
CA ALA A 42 -4.19 18.19 -27.20
C ALA A 42 -3.71 18.55 -25.79
N VAL A 43 -4.01 19.76 -25.30
CA VAL A 43 -3.71 20.17 -23.91
C VAL A 43 -4.49 19.32 -22.91
N CYS A 44 -5.79 19.11 -23.12
CA CYS A 44 -6.59 18.25 -22.25
C CYS A 44 -6.08 16.81 -22.23
N ALA A 45 -5.69 16.26 -23.38
CA ALA A 45 -5.12 14.93 -23.48
C ALA A 45 -3.76 14.82 -22.79
N TRP A 46 -2.93 15.88 -22.86
CA TRP A 46 -1.67 15.94 -22.13
C TRP A 46 -1.90 15.95 -20.61
N VAL A 47 -2.81 16.81 -20.10
CA VAL A 47 -3.18 16.83 -18.68
C VAL A 47 -3.71 15.45 -18.23
N ALA A 48 -4.57 14.83 -19.04
CA ALA A 48 -5.07 13.49 -18.76
C ALA A 48 -3.94 12.43 -18.81
N HIS A 49 -2.98 12.56 -19.70
CA HIS A 49 -1.82 11.67 -19.74
C HIS A 49 -1.00 11.76 -18.45
N GLU A 50 -0.67 12.98 -18.01
CA GLU A 50 0.11 13.18 -16.79
C GLU A 50 -0.63 12.68 -15.55
N ALA A 51 -1.94 12.92 -15.45
CA ALA A 51 -2.72 12.49 -14.30
C ALA A 51 -2.95 10.96 -14.24
N TRP A 52 -3.02 10.26 -15.37
CA TRP A 52 -3.41 8.83 -15.42
C TRP A 52 -2.34 7.83 -15.90
N PHE A 53 -1.35 8.29 -16.66
CA PHE A 53 -0.44 7.41 -17.40
C PHE A 53 1.05 7.73 -17.15
N ALA A 54 1.37 8.71 -16.31
CA ALA A 54 2.72 8.97 -15.83
C ALA A 54 3.19 7.94 -14.78
N ASP A 55 2.28 7.20 -14.16
CA ASP A 55 2.61 6.20 -13.15
C ASP A 55 3.51 5.08 -13.73
N HIS A 56 4.76 5.03 -13.26
CA HIS A 56 5.75 4.04 -13.67
C HIS A 56 5.73 2.82 -12.74
N LEU A 57 4.62 2.07 -12.77
CA LEU A 57 4.53 0.79 -12.10
C LEU A 57 5.32 -0.27 -12.89
N PHE A 58 6.41 -0.77 -12.30
CA PHE A 58 7.24 -1.83 -12.90
C PHE A 58 6.71 -3.25 -12.64
N TYR A 59 5.51 -3.36 -12.05
CA TYR A 59 4.80 -4.61 -11.74
C TYR A 59 3.32 -4.49 -12.13
N SER A 60 2.59 -5.61 -12.12
CA SER A 60 1.15 -5.59 -12.39
C SER A 60 0.37 -5.31 -11.11
N PRO A 61 -0.54 -4.31 -11.08
CA PRO A 61 -1.47 -4.11 -9.96
C PRO A 61 -2.35 -5.32 -9.65
N SER A 62 -2.55 -6.22 -10.61
CA SER A 62 -3.33 -7.45 -10.42
C SER A 62 -2.52 -8.62 -9.86
N ASP A 63 -1.21 -8.48 -9.70
CA ASP A 63 -0.42 -9.52 -9.03
C ASP A 63 -0.65 -9.44 -7.50
N ASP A 64 -0.65 -10.59 -6.84
CA ASP A 64 -0.71 -10.68 -5.38
C ASP A 64 0.61 -10.21 -4.76
N TYR A 65 0.52 -9.54 -3.61
CA TYR A 65 1.68 -9.32 -2.76
C TYR A 65 2.10 -10.64 -2.12
N GLN A 66 3.40 -10.90 -2.13
CA GLN A 66 3.97 -12.14 -1.59
C GLN A 66 4.86 -11.79 -0.39
N TYR A 67 4.26 -11.73 0.79
CA TYR A 67 5.01 -11.69 2.04
C TYR A 67 4.91 -13.04 2.74
N THR A 68 6.07 -13.54 3.17
CA THR A 68 6.17 -14.72 4.02
C THR A 68 6.44 -14.25 5.43
N PHE A 69 5.40 -14.24 6.26
CA PHE A 69 5.51 -13.97 7.69
C PHE A 69 5.60 -15.28 8.47
N ALA A 70 6.13 -15.19 9.68
CA ALA A 70 6.26 -16.32 10.59
C ALA A 70 4.86 -16.86 10.94
N ALA A 71 4.68 -18.19 10.88
CA ALA A 71 3.38 -18.83 11.06
C ALA A 71 2.87 -18.69 12.50
N GLU A 72 3.78 -18.64 13.46
CA GLU A 72 3.53 -18.40 14.88
C GLU A 72 2.97 -17.01 15.18
N SER A 73 3.16 -16.05 14.28
CA SER A 73 2.62 -14.69 14.40
C SER A 73 1.21 -14.57 13.82
N GLU A 74 0.71 -15.60 13.13
CA GLU A 74 -0.64 -15.57 12.55
C GLU A 74 -1.72 -15.73 13.62
N VAL A 75 -2.69 -14.82 13.63
CA VAL A 75 -3.82 -14.83 14.54
C VAL A 75 -4.93 -15.71 13.95
N PRO A 76 -5.37 -16.77 14.65
CA PRO A 76 -6.45 -17.63 14.17
C PRO A 76 -7.82 -16.94 14.32
N GLY A 77 -8.81 -17.42 13.56
CA GLY A 77 -10.22 -17.03 13.74
C GLY A 77 -10.59 -15.62 13.27
N VAL A 78 -9.71 -14.95 12.51
CA VAL A 78 -9.96 -13.61 11.97
C VAL A 78 -11.07 -13.67 10.92
N ARG A 79 -12.07 -12.80 11.05
CA ARG A 79 -13.19 -12.71 10.10
C ARG A 79 -13.57 -11.26 9.81
N LEU A 80 -14.06 -11.02 8.61
CA LEU A 80 -14.59 -9.73 8.19
C LEU A 80 -16.10 -9.88 7.99
N ASP A 81 -16.90 -9.33 8.91
CA ASP A 81 -18.36 -9.44 8.91
C ASP A 81 -19.00 -8.07 8.71
N GLY A 82 -19.74 -7.89 7.61
CA GLY A 82 -20.37 -6.60 7.28
C GLY A 82 -19.39 -5.42 7.18
N GLY A 83 -18.10 -5.68 6.94
CA GLY A 83 -17.04 -4.68 6.96
C GLY A 83 -16.39 -4.47 8.33
N THR A 84 -16.85 -5.11 9.39
CA THR A 84 -16.21 -5.09 10.72
C THR A 84 -15.21 -6.23 10.83
N LEU A 85 -13.97 -5.93 11.21
CA LEU A 85 -12.94 -6.94 11.46
C LEU A 85 -13.07 -7.46 12.88
N LEU A 86 -13.17 -8.78 13.00
CA LEU A 86 -13.34 -9.48 14.27
C LEU A 86 -12.22 -10.49 14.43
N ILE A 87 -11.69 -10.57 15.65
CA ILE A 87 -10.71 -11.56 16.08
C ILE A 87 -11.29 -12.37 17.24
N ASP A 88 -10.64 -13.47 17.59
CA ASP A 88 -11.00 -14.25 18.77
C ASP A 88 -10.81 -13.40 20.04
N PRO A 89 -11.81 -13.26 20.93
CA PRO A 89 -11.69 -12.53 22.19
C PRO A 89 -10.55 -13.03 23.11
N ALA A 90 -10.06 -14.25 22.93
CA ALA A 90 -8.91 -14.77 23.66
C ALA A 90 -7.58 -14.10 23.25
N VAL A 91 -7.53 -13.41 22.11
CA VAL A 91 -6.34 -12.72 21.61
C VAL A 91 -6.18 -11.39 22.34
N GLN A 92 -5.15 -11.30 23.18
CA GLN A 92 -4.82 -10.08 23.90
C GLN A 92 -3.94 -9.15 23.04
N LEU A 93 -4.39 -7.90 22.90
CA LEU A 93 -3.68 -6.79 22.25
C LEU A 93 -3.31 -5.74 23.31
N ASN A 94 -2.04 -5.35 23.35
CA ASN A 94 -1.48 -4.38 24.29
C ASN A 94 -1.41 -2.96 23.70
N GLY A 95 -1.58 -2.82 22.38
CA GLY A 95 -1.63 -1.55 21.65
C GLY A 95 -0.29 -1.10 21.07
N ASP A 96 0.82 -1.73 21.47
CA ASP A 96 2.18 -1.50 20.95
C ASP A 96 2.58 -2.51 19.86
N GLU A 97 1.73 -3.48 19.56
CA GLU A 97 2.00 -4.48 18.54
C GLU A 97 1.94 -3.92 17.12
N THR A 98 2.78 -4.49 16.26
CA THR A 98 2.62 -4.33 14.81
C THR A 98 1.58 -5.33 14.32
N LEU A 99 0.52 -4.82 13.72
CA LEU A 99 -0.60 -5.61 13.20
C LEU A 99 -0.63 -5.49 11.67
N ILE A 100 -0.55 -6.62 10.98
CA ILE A 100 -0.58 -6.64 9.50
C ILE A 100 -1.72 -7.54 9.04
N LEU A 101 -2.67 -6.99 8.29
CA LEU A 101 -3.83 -7.71 7.77
C LEU A 101 -3.69 -7.96 6.27
N ALA A 102 -3.66 -9.22 5.84
CA ALA A 102 -3.83 -9.57 4.43
C ALA A 102 -5.30 -9.82 4.08
N LEU A 103 -5.71 -9.30 2.92
CA LEU A 103 -7.02 -9.54 2.32
C LEU A 103 -6.95 -9.28 0.82
N THR A 104 -7.94 -9.78 0.07
CA THR A 104 -8.01 -9.47 -1.37
C THR A 104 -8.68 -8.11 -1.57
N VAL A 105 -7.99 -7.20 -2.26
CA VAL A 105 -8.54 -5.90 -2.66
C VAL A 105 -8.79 -5.93 -4.16
N LYS A 106 -10.04 -5.65 -4.55
CA LYS A 106 -10.46 -5.61 -5.96
C LYS A 106 -10.96 -4.21 -6.30
N SER A 107 -10.28 -3.56 -7.23
CA SER A 107 -10.69 -2.28 -7.78
C SER A 107 -12.08 -2.38 -8.39
N THR A 108 -12.87 -1.34 -8.19
CA THR A 108 -14.09 -1.12 -8.96
C THR A 108 -13.72 -0.51 -10.32
N TRP A 109 -14.71 -0.28 -11.18
CA TRP A 109 -14.48 0.47 -12.42
C TRP A 109 -13.90 1.87 -12.15
N LEU A 110 -14.38 2.58 -11.12
CA LEU A 110 -13.82 3.86 -10.68
C LEU A 110 -12.38 3.73 -10.19
N GLY A 111 -12.04 2.61 -9.55
CA GLY A 111 -10.69 2.29 -9.06
C GLY A 111 -9.62 2.10 -10.15
N ARG A 112 -10.00 2.20 -11.42
CA ARG A 112 -9.06 2.27 -12.56
C ARG A 112 -8.66 3.71 -12.91
N PHE A 113 -9.43 4.69 -12.43
CA PHE A 113 -9.22 6.11 -12.67
C PHE A 113 -8.85 6.86 -11.38
N LEU A 114 -9.45 6.51 -10.25
CA LEU A 114 -9.12 7.06 -8.95
C LEU A 114 -8.39 6.01 -8.12
N ASP A 115 -7.48 6.45 -7.27
CA ASP A 115 -6.70 5.55 -6.43
C ASP A 115 -7.65 4.80 -5.49
N PRO A 116 -7.67 3.45 -5.56
CA PRO A 116 -8.34 2.62 -4.58
C PRO A 116 -7.85 2.92 -3.17
N VAL A 117 -8.76 3.09 -2.21
CA VAL A 117 -8.40 3.34 -0.80
C VAL A 117 -9.17 2.39 0.09
N VAL A 118 -8.51 1.84 1.10
CA VAL A 118 -9.17 1.17 2.21
C VAL A 118 -9.14 2.09 3.41
N GLU A 119 -10.32 2.48 3.88
CA GLU A 119 -10.52 3.29 5.07
C GLU A 119 -10.67 2.37 6.28
N LEU A 120 -9.94 2.70 7.35
CA LEU A 120 -9.92 2.00 8.63
C LEU A 120 -10.52 2.95 9.67
N GLN A 121 -11.59 2.53 10.35
CA GLN A 121 -12.32 3.41 11.28
C GLN A 121 -12.67 2.66 12.56
N GLY A 122 -12.34 3.22 13.73
CA GLY A 122 -12.70 2.63 15.01
C GLY A 122 -12.40 3.54 16.19
N GLN A 123 -13.34 3.67 17.13
CA GLN A 123 -13.17 4.44 18.39
C GLN A 123 -12.59 5.86 18.21
N GLY A 124 -12.98 6.57 17.15
CA GLY A 124 -12.49 7.92 16.84
C GLY A 124 -11.15 7.97 16.11
N LEU A 125 -10.47 6.83 15.96
CA LEU A 125 -9.30 6.69 15.10
C LEU A 125 -9.74 6.42 13.66
N ASN A 126 -9.12 7.12 12.72
CA ASN A 126 -9.33 6.96 11.30
C ASN A 126 -7.97 6.88 10.60
N ASP A 127 -7.77 5.85 9.79
CA ASP A 127 -6.62 5.70 8.90
C ASP A 127 -7.09 5.36 7.48
N GLN A 128 -6.26 5.64 6.48
CA GLN A 128 -6.55 5.39 5.08
C GLN A 128 -5.30 4.90 4.36
N GLN A 129 -5.42 3.78 3.66
CA GLN A 129 -4.33 3.20 2.89
C GLN A 129 -4.72 3.12 1.41
N ALA A 130 -3.96 3.82 0.58
CA ALA A 130 -4.16 3.85 -0.86
C ALA A 130 -3.41 2.71 -1.55
N PHE A 131 -3.96 2.25 -2.67
CA PHE A 131 -3.42 1.17 -3.49
C PHE A 131 -3.34 1.59 -4.95
N GLU A 132 -2.67 0.77 -5.75
CA GLU A 132 -2.50 1.02 -7.18
C GLU A 132 -3.84 1.00 -7.92
N ARG A 133 -3.99 1.88 -8.91
CA ARG A 133 -5.14 1.86 -9.82
C ARG A 133 -5.25 0.50 -10.52
N GLY A 134 -6.46 -0.06 -10.54
CA GLY A 134 -6.70 -1.38 -11.11
C GLY A 134 -6.25 -2.55 -10.22
N VAL A 135 -5.96 -2.32 -8.93
CA VAL A 135 -5.63 -3.38 -7.96
C VAL A 135 -6.62 -4.55 -8.06
N CYS A 136 -6.11 -5.77 -8.07
CA CYS A 136 -6.95 -6.98 -8.08
C CYS A 136 -6.15 -8.17 -7.56
N GLY A 137 -5.89 -8.20 -6.25
CA GLY A 137 -5.08 -9.23 -5.63
C GLY A 137 -4.98 -9.08 -4.12
N VAL A 138 -4.19 -9.93 -3.49
CA VAL A 138 -3.88 -9.86 -2.06
C VAL A 138 -3.06 -8.61 -1.76
N ARG A 139 -3.48 -7.88 -0.74
CA ARG A 139 -2.82 -6.69 -0.19
C ARG A 139 -2.74 -6.80 1.31
N TYR A 140 -1.74 -6.11 1.87
CA TYR A 140 -1.44 -6.10 3.28
C TYR A 140 -1.70 -4.69 3.81
N LEU A 141 -2.59 -4.57 4.77
CA LEU A 141 -2.93 -3.35 5.48
C LEU A 141 -2.15 -3.30 6.79
N ASN A 142 -1.60 -2.14 7.12
CA ASN A 142 -1.03 -1.89 8.43
C ASN A 142 -2.14 -1.49 9.41
N LEU A 143 -2.38 -2.27 10.45
CA LEU A 143 -3.35 -1.94 11.52
C LEU A 143 -2.65 -1.51 12.82
N THR A 144 -1.34 -1.23 12.78
CA THR A 144 -0.58 -0.76 13.94
C THR A 144 -1.20 0.53 14.49
N GLY A 145 -1.40 0.60 15.80
CA GLY A 145 -2.12 1.70 16.46
C GLY A 145 -3.65 1.58 16.43
N LEU A 146 -4.21 0.56 15.75
CA LEU A 146 -5.65 0.24 15.76
C LEU A 146 -5.96 -1.03 16.57
N GLY A 147 -5.09 -1.39 17.51
CA GLY A 147 -5.25 -2.57 18.37
C GLY A 147 -6.49 -2.48 19.27
N GLU A 148 -6.71 -1.35 19.94
CA GLU A 148 -7.88 -1.15 20.81
C GLU A 148 -9.24 -1.31 20.08
N PRO A 149 -9.50 -0.63 18.94
CA PRO A 149 -10.76 -0.84 18.22
C PRO A 149 -10.88 -2.24 17.62
N LEU A 150 -9.77 -2.90 17.31
CA LEU A 150 -9.76 -4.29 16.85
C LEU A 150 -10.14 -5.27 17.98
N ALA A 151 -9.53 -5.14 19.16
CA ALA A 151 -9.84 -5.96 20.33
C ALA A 151 -11.30 -5.78 20.78
N ALA A 152 -11.82 -4.56 20.68
CA ALA A 152 -13.22 -4.27 20.99
C ALA A 152 -14.22 -4.74 19.91
N GLY A 153 -13.74 -5.26 18.77
CA GLY A 153 -14.60 -5.74 17.68
C GLY A 153 -15.38 -4.62 16.97
N VAL A 154 -14.84 -3.40 16.97
CA VAL A 154 -15.49 -2.21 16.38
C VAL A 154 -14.69 -1.61 15.21
N LEU A 155 -13.54 -2.19 14.86
CA LEU A 155 -12.73 -1.75 13.72
C LEU A 155 -13.45 -2.07 12.40
N LYS A 156 -13.82 -1.02 11.66
CA LYS A 156 -14.49 -1.11 10.36
C LYS A 156 -13.51 -0.85 9.23
N LEU A 157 -13.60 -1.68 8.19
CA LEU A 157 -12.88 -1.57 6.94
C LEU A 157 -13.86 -1.25 5.82
N ARG A 158 -13.58 -0.18 5.09
CA ARG A 158 -14.40 0.25 3.96
C ARG A 158 -13.54 0.48 2.73
N GLY A 159 -13.91 -0.15 1.62
CA GLY A 159 -13.30 0.13 0.32
C GLY A 159 -13.90 1.38 -0.32
N ARG A 160 -13.06 2.32 -0.73
CA ARG A 160 -13.39 3.45 -1.61
C ARG A 160 -12.74 3.21 -2.97
N CYS A 161 -13.55 3.21 -4.02
CA CYS A 161 -13.12 2.78 -5.37
C CYS A 161 -12.63 1.32 -5.45
N CYS A 162 -12.75 0.53 -4.38
CA CYS A 162 -12.46 -0.91 -4.34
C CYS A 162 -13.47 -1.67 -3.47
N ARG A 163 -13.38 -3.00 -3.55
CA ARG A 163 -14.12 -3.97 -2.74
C ARG A 163 -13.12 -4.87 -2.02
N LEU A 164 -13.45 -5.21 -0.79
CA LEU A 164 -12.68 -6.15 0.04
C LEU A 164 -13.30 -7.54 -0.16
N ALA A 165 -12.45 -8.56 -0.36
CA ALA A 165 -12.90 -9.92 -0.64
C ALA A 165 -11.93 -10.96 -0.04
N GLY A 166 -12.40 -12.21 0.02
CA GLY A 166 -11.64 -13.34 0.54
C GLY A 166 -11.61 -13.39 2.07
N THR A 167 -10.96 -14.43 2.58
CA THR A 167 -10.77 -14.62 4.02
C THR A 167 -9.60 -13.76 4.50
N PRO A 168 -9.80 -12.88 5.49
CA PRO A 168 -8.71 -12.09 6.05
C PRO A 168 -7.72 -12.98 6.81
N ARG A 169 -6.45 -12.60 6.78
CA ARG A 169 -5.38 -13.20 7.61
C ARG A 169 -4.67 -12.09 8.35
N LEU A 170 -4.49 -12.22 9.66
CA LEU A 170 -3.86 -11.20 10.48
C LEU A 170 -2.56 -11.76 11.07
N TRP A 171 -1.50 -10.98 11.01
CA TRP A 171 -0.28 -11.25 11.76
C TRP A 171 -0.13 -10.21 12.86
N LEU A 172 0.25 -10.70 14.04
CA LEU A 172 0.52 -9.93 15.23
C LEU A 172 1.99 -10.11 15.60
N PHE A 173 2.73 -9.02 15.57
CA PHE A 173 4.13 -8.99 15.98
C PHE A 173 4.24 -8.21 17.29
N ARG A 174 4.60 -8.92 18.35
CA ARG A 174 4.97 -8.28 19.62
C ARG A 174 6.44 -7.91 19.53
N GLN A 175 6.70 -6.61 19.53
CA GLN A 175 8.06 -6.11 19.47
C GLN A 175 8.46 -5.71 20.90
N PRO A 176 9.34 -6.48 21.56
CA PRO A 176 9.78 -6.07 22.88
C PRO A 176 10.50 -4.73 22.76
N ASP A 177 10.29 -3.86 23.75
CA ASP A 177 10.93 -2.56 23.79
C ASP A 177 12.45 -2.75 23.84
N ALA A 178 13.13 -2.44 22.74
CA ALA A 178 14.58 -2.59 22.62
C ALA A 178 15.34 -1.79 23.69
N ARG A 179 14.73 -0.72 24.23
CA ARG A 179 15.32 0.07 25.32
C ARG A 179 15.38 -0.69 26.64
N LYS A 180 14.49 -1.67 26.86
CA LYS A 180 14.47 -2.55 28.04
C LYS A 180 15.32 -3.80 27.85
N GLN A 181 16.16 -3.82 26.82
CA GLN A 181 17.06 -4.91 26.50
C GLN A 181 18.50 -4.39 26.46
N ARG A 182 19.45 -5.33 26.33
CA ARG A 182 20.85 -5.04 26.09
C ARG A 182 21.04 -4.57 24.66
N VAL A 183 21.43 -3.31 24.49
CA VAL A 183 21.66 -2.68 23.18
C VAL A 183 23.16 -2.56 22.93
N MET A 184 23.63 -3.10 21.80
CA MET A 184 24.99 -2.91 21.32
C MET A 184 24.97 -2.25 19.95
N VAL A 185 25.58 -1.07 19.85
CA VAL A 185 25.74 -0.34 18.59
C VAL A 185 27.15 -0.59 18.07
N ILE A 186 27.26 -1.15 16.86
CA ILE A 186 28.53 -1.34 16.17
C ILE A 186 28.60 -0.32 15.04
N ALA A 187 29.59 0.57 15.10
CA ALA A 187 29.75 1.70 14.21
C ALA A 187 31.14 1.68 13.53
N PRO A 188 31.24 1.95 12.22
CA PRO A 188 32.54 1.99 11.56
C PRO A 188 33.33 3.26 11.87
N HIS A 189 32.68 4.38 12.19
CA HIS A 189 33.33 5.62 12.61
C HIS A 189 32.79 6.12 13.95
N ALA A 190 33.50 7.09 14.53
CA ALA A 190 33.25 7.56 15.89
C ALA A 190 31.93 8.33 16.07
N ASP A 191 31.32 8.85 15.00
CA ASP A 191 30.08 9.64 15.01
C ASP A 191 28.85 8.91 14.45
N ASP A 192 29.07 7.75 13.81
CA ASP A 192 28.00 6.99 13.17
C ASP A 192 26.97 6.47 14.20
N ALA A 193 27.42 6.15 15.43
CA ALA A 193 26.52 5.70 16.49
C ALA A 193 25.54 6.80 16.91
N GLU A 194 26.04 8.03 17.08
CA GLU A 194 25.24 9.19 17.44
C GLU A 194 24.25 9.54 16.33
N LEU A 195 24.72 9.56 15.07
CA LEU A 195 23.89 9.91 13.92
C LEU A 195 22.79 8.87 13.66
N ALA A 196 23.10 7.58 13.79
CA ALA A 196 22.17 6.51 13.44
C ALA A 196 21.27 6.05 14.59
N ALA A 197 21.77 6.09 15.84
CA ALA A 197 21.17 5.35 16.94
C ALA A 197 21.12 6.09 18.29
N PHE A 198 21.54 7.37 18.38
CA PHE A 198 21.50 8.13 19.64
C PHE A 198 20.15 8.04 20.35
N GLY A 199 19.05 8.25 19.62
CA GLY A 199 17.71 8.21 20.18
C GLY A 199 17.35 6.87 20.84
N LEU A 200 17.92 5.76 20.38
CA LEU A 200 17.68 4.43 20.95
C LEU A 200 18.60 4.16 22.14
N TYR A 201 19.93 4.23 21.95
CA TYR A 201 20.86 3.81 22.99
C TYR A 201 20.90 4.78 24.17
N SER A 202 20.61 6.08 23.97
CA SER A 202 20.53 7.05 25.08
C SER A 202 19.38 6.77 26.03
N GLN A 203 18.36 6.02 25.59
CA GLN A 203 17.20 5.63 26.39
C GLN A 203 17.25 4.16 26.82
N ALA A 204 18.27 3.40 26.42
CA ALA A 204 18.38 2.00 26.76
C ALA A 204 18.88 1.82 28.20
N GLU A 205 18.35 0.81 28.90
CA GLU A 205 18.78 0.46 30.26
C GLU A 205 20.26 0.03 30.29
N GLU A 206 20.69 -0.73 29.28
CA GLU A 206 22.07 -1.19 29.12
C GLU A 206 22.52 -0.98 27.67
N ALA A 207 23.52 -0.11 27.46
CA ALA A 207 24.03 0.23 26.14
C ALA A 207 25.57 0.12 26.04
N TRP A 208 26.06 -0.41 24.92
CA TRP A 208 27.47 -0.39 24.53
C TRP A 208 27.62 0.16 23.12
N ILE A 209 28.69 0.92 22.90
CA ILE A 209 29.10 1.38 21.57
C ILE A 209 30.47 0.78 21.27
N ILE A 210 30.57 0.09 20.15
CA ILE A 210 31.83 -0.44 19.61
C ILE A 210 32.11 0.28 18.30
N THR A 211 33.23 0.99 18.25
CA THR A 211 33.76 1.57 17.02
C THR A 211 34.84 0.64 16.47
N LEU A 212 34.74 0.26 15.18
CA LEU A 212 35.66 -0.68 14.51
C LEU A 212 37.00 -0.06 14.10
#